data_AF-A0A7C6EIQ6-F1
#
_entry.id   AF-A0A7C6EIQ6-F1
#
_cell.length_a   1.000
_cell.length_b   1.000
_cell.length_c   1.000
_cell.angle_alpha   90.00
_cell.angle_beta   90.00
_cell.angle_gamma   90.00
#
_symmetry.space_group_name_H-M   'P 1'
#
loop_
_entity.id
_entity.type
_entity.pdbx_description
1 polymer ?
#
loop_
_entity_poly.entity_id
_entity_poly.type
_entity_poly.pdbx_seq_one_letter_code
_entity_poly.pdbx_strand_id
1 'polypeptide(L)' 'MIGRDEIASIIEGYCRDDLRIGVLGSHSALEICRGAKDEGFKTIVVCERGR' A
#
# COMPACT_ATOMS: atom_id res chain seq x y z
N MET A 1 -9.57 8.35 -16.72
CA MET A 1 -8.35 8.56 -15.89
C MET A 1 -8.84 9.03 -14.54
N ILE A 2 -8.36 8.44 -13.44
CA ILE A 2 -8.78 8.86 -12.10
C ILE A 2 -8.21 10.26 -11.83
N GLY A 3 -9.06 11.18 -11.36
CA GLY A 3 -8.67 12.56 -11.09
C GLY A 3 -7.87 12.70 -9.79
N ARG A 4 -7.01 13.72 -9.68
CA ARG A 4 -6.28 13.98 -8.43
C ARG A 4 -7.21 14.35 -7.28
N ASP A 5 -8.27 15.12 -7.56
CA ASP A 5 -9.24 15.55 -6.55
C ASP A 5 -10.03 14.36 -5.97
N GLU A 6 -10.31 13.36 -6.80
CA GLU A 6 -10.93 12.11 -6.38
C GLU A 6 -10.01 11.33 -5.44
N ILE A 7 -8.72 11.20 -5.79
CA ILE A 7 -7.72 10.54 -4.94
C ILE A 7 -7.56 11.28 -3.60
N ALA A 8 -7.48 12.61 -3.63
CA ALA A 8 -7.35 13.44 -2.43
C ALA A 8 -8.56 13.25 -1.49
N SER A 9 -9.78 13.28 -2.03
CA SER A 9 -11.02 13.09 -1.27
C SER A 9 -11.07 11.70 -0.61
N ILE A 10 -10.54 10.66 -1.26
CA ILE A 10 -10.45 9.32 -0.67
C ILE A 10 -9.46 9.30 0.50
N ILE A 11 -8.28 9.91 0.33
CA ILE A 11 -7.23 9.94 1.36
C ILE A 11 -7.68 10.68 2.62
N GLU A 12 -8.54 11.69 2.50
CA GLU A 12 -9.10 12.42 3.65
C GLU A 12 -9.86 11.52 4.64
N GLY A 13 -10.41 10.39 4.18
CA GLY A 13 -11.10 9.42 5.02
C GLY A 13 -10.19 8.45 5.79
N TYR A 14 -8.87 8.53 5.61
CA TYR A 14 -7.93 7.55 6.18
C TYR A 14 -7.36 8.03 7.52
N CYS A 15 -7.16 7.10 8.46
CA CYS A 15 -6.41 7.36 9.67
C CYS A 15 -4.92 7.51 9.34
N ARG A 16 -4.38 8.73 9.46
CA ARG A 16 -2.98 9.04 9.11
C ARG A 16 -1.97 8.27 9.97
N ASP A 17 -2.34 7.92 11.20
CA ASP A 17 -1.47 7.19 12.14
C ASP A 17 -1.50 5.66 11.93
N ASP A 18 -2.37 5.14 11.06
CA ASP A 18 -2.45 3.70 10.74
C ASP A 18 -2.45 3.45 9.22
N LEU A 19 -1.69 4.25 8.47
CA LEU A 19 -1.48 4.02 7.05
C LEU A 19 -0.69 2.72 6.79
N ARG A 20 -1.05 2.03 5.71
CA ARG A 20 -0.41 0.77 5.29
C ARG A 20 -0.07 0.82 3.81
N ILE A 21 1.08 0.28 3.45
CA ILE A 21 1.50 0.14 2.06
C ILE A 21 0.97 -1.20 1.53
N GLY A 22 0.05 -1.13 0.57
CA GLY A 22 -0.54 -2.29 -0.10
C GLY A 22 0.14 -2.60 -1.43
N VAL A 23 0.47 -3.87 -1.69
CA VAL A 23 1.05 -4.31 -2.97
C VAL A 23 0.52 -5.68 -3.39
N LEU A 24 0.44 -5.96 -4.69
CA LEU A 24 0.17 -7.31 -5.20
C LEU A 24 1.43 -8.17 -5.08
N GLY A 25 1.26 -9.42 -4.64
CA GLY A 25 2.32 -10.43 -4.60
C GLY A 25 2.90 -10.65 -5.99
N SER A 26 4.05 -10.05 -6.24
CA SER A 26 4.70 -9.98 -7.55
C SER A 26 6.21 -9.83 -7.38
N HIS A 27 6.96 -9.74 -8.48
CA HIS A 27 8.42 -9.67 -8.49
C HIS A 27 8.99 -8.60 -7.55
N SER A 28 8.35 -7.43 -7.46
CA SER A 28 8.84 -6.30 -6.67
C SER A 28 8.21 -6.17 -5.28
N ALA A 29 7.31 -7.07 -4.91
CA ALA A 29 6.56 -6.95 -3.65
C ALA A 29 7.47 -6.99 -2.41
N LEU A 30 8.53 -7.81 -2.45
CA LEU A 30 9.48 -7.93 -1.35
C LEU A 30 10.26 -6.63 -1.12
N GLU A 31 10.79 -6.04 -2.19
CA GLU A 31 11.55 -4.77 -2.11
C GLU A 31 10.67 -3.62 -1.61
N ILE A 32 9.43 -3.54 -2.11
CA ILE A 32 8.44 -2.54 -1.65
C ILE A 32 8.13 -2.75 -0.16
N CYS A 33 7.86 -3.98 0.26
CA CYS A 33 7.55 -4.27 1.66
C CYS A 33 8.73 -4.00 2.58
N ARG A 34 9.96 -4.27 2.11
CA ARG A 34 11.17 -3.98 2.85
C ARG A 34 11.35 -2.48 3.05
N GLY A 35 11.30 -1.69 1.98
CA GLY A 35 11.41 -0.23 2.07
C GLY A 35 10.30 0.37 2.95
N ALA A 36 9.06 -0.11 2.82
CA ALA A 36 7.95 0.33 3.68
C ALA A 36 8.22 0.03 5.16
N LYS A 37 8.80 -1.14 5.49
CA LYS A 37 9.18 -1.50 6.85
C LYS A 37 10.33 -0.65 7.39
N ASP A 38 11.33 -0.37 6.56
CA ASP A 38 12.47 0.48 6.93
C ASP A 38 12.00 1.91 7.27
N GLU A 39 10.94 2.40 6.61
CA GLU A 39 10.28 3.69 6.87
C GLU A 39 9.19 3.62 7.97
N GLY A 40 9.01 2.48 8.65
CA GLY A 40 8.08 2.33 9.77
C GLY A 40 6.62 2.07 9.39
N PHE A 41 6.30 1.87 8.11
CA PHE A 41 4.94 1.54 7.68
C PHE A 41 4.60 0.06 7.89
N LYS A 42 3.30 -0.20 8.11
CA LYS A 42 2.74 -1.55 8.02
C LYS A 42 2.50 -1.90 6.55
N THR A 43 2.58 -3.18 6.21
CA THR A 43 2.45 -3.67 4.83
C THR A 43 1.29 -4.64 4.70
N ILE A 44 0.60 -4.61 3.55
CA ILE A 44 -0.39 -5.60 3.15
C ILE A 44 0.02 -6.13 1.78
N VAL A 45 0.17 -7.45 1.67
CA VAL A 45 0.41 -8.11 0.38
C VAL A 45 -0.83 -8.92 0.01
N VAL A 46 -1.36 -8.69 -1.18
CA VAL A 46 -2.48 -9.46 -1.72
C VAL A 46 -1.94 -10.46 -2.73
N CYS A 47 -2.13 -11.75 -2.47
CA CYS A 47 -1.67 -12.85 -3.33
C CYS A 47 -2.84 -13.80 -3.66
N GLU A 48 -2.72 -14.50 -4.79
CA GLU A 48 -3.56 -15.65 -5.07
C GLU A 48 -3.11 -16.82 -4.21
N ARG A 49 -4.06 -17.57 -3.64
CA ARG A 49 -3.73 -18.75 -2.85
C ARG A 49 -3.00 -19.79 -3.73
N GLY A 50 -1.82 -20.20 -3.30
CA GLY A 50 -1.01 -21.21 -4.01
C GLY A 50 -0.09 -20.63 -5.08
N ARG A 51 0.08 -19.30 -5.13
CA ARG A 51 1.09 -18.60 -5.93
C ARG A 51 1.84 -17.58 -5.08
#